data_AF-A0A7S4I0P8-F1
#
_entry.id   AF-A0A7S4I0P8-F1
#
_cell.length_a   1.000
_cell.length_b   1.000
_cell.length_c   1.000
_cell.angle_alpha   90.00
_cell.angle_beta   90.00
_cell.angle_gamma   90.00
#
_symmetry.space_group_name_H-M   'P 1'
#
loop_
_entity.id
_entity.type
_entity.pdbx_description
1 polymer ?
#
loop_
_entity_poly.entity_id
_entity_poly.type
_entity_poly.pdbx_seq_one_letter_code
_entity_poly.pdbx_strand_id
1 'polypeptide(L)'
;MSEGINFSDELGRCVVMVGLPYPNKNDPLLQEKLKYLTETKSNQENLASEYYENMCMKAVNQSIGRSIRHRNDYSTILLLDERFHSQKISSKLPQWIQDTLKEEPTFGSTLRSVRNFFRSRRET
;
A
#
# COMPACT_ATOMS: atom_id res chain seq x y z
N MET A 1 -0.68 14.97 -6.27
CA MET A 1 -1.85 15.76 -5.83
C MET A 1 -2.45 15.04 -4.63
N SER A 2 -1.90 15.28 -3.44
CA SER A 2 -2.26 14.51 -2.23
C SER A 2 -1.98 15.29 -0.94
N GLU A 3 -1.11 16.29 -0.90
CA GLU A 3 -0.98 17.18 0.27
C GLU A 3 -2.09 18.25 0.25
N GLY A 4 -3.25 18.00 0.87
CA GLY A 4 -4.19 19.09 1.20
C GLY A 4 -5.68 18.77 1.16
N ILE A 5 -6.11 17.68 0.49
CA ILE A 5 -7.53 17.32 0.47
C ILE A 5 -7.84 16.41 1.66
N ASN A 6 -8.55 16.95 2.64
CA ASN A 6 -9.13 16.19 3.74
C ASN A 6 -10.49 15.65 3.30
N PHE A 7 -10.56 14.35 3.02
CA PHE A 7 -11.84 13.69 2.80
C PHE A 7 -12.52 13.56 4.17
N SER A 8 -13.66 14.23 4.37
CA SER A 8 -14.51 14.07 5.56
C SER A 8 -15.18 12.69 5.55
N ASP A 9 -15.79 12.28 6.66
CA ASP A 9 -16.12 10.87 6.95
C ASP A 9 -16.74 10.08 5.81
N GLU A 10 -17.78 10.59 5.17
CA GLU A 10 -18.47 9.87 4.10
C GLU A 10 -17.70 9.82 2.76
N LEU A 11 -16.56 10.52 2.66
CA LEU A 11 -15.70 10.55 1.48
C LEU A 11 -14.47 9.65 1.69
N GLY A 12 -13.97 9.04 0.61
CA GLY A 12 -12.77 8.19 0.69
C GLY A 12 -13.01 6.79 1.30
N ARG A 13 -14.26 6.34 1.34
CA ARG A 13 -14.66 4.99 1.83
C ARG A 13 -14.09 3.83 1.01
N CYS A 14 -13.65 4.07 -0.23
CA CYS A 14 -12.94 3.10 -1.03
C CYS A 14 -11.70 3.74 -1.64
N VAL A 15 -10.52 3.16 -1.37
CA VAL A 15 -9.26 3.53 -2.01
C VAL A 15 -8.86 2.43 -2.96
N VAL A 16 -8.56 2.80 -4.20
CA VAL A 16 -8.04 1.89 -5.21
C VAL A 16 -6.57 2.22 -5.43
N MET A 17 -5.69 1.31 -5.04
CA MET A 17 -4.27 1.41 -5.30
C MET A 17 -3.92 0.69 -6.59
N VAL A 18 -3.73 1.46 -7.65
CA VAL A 18 -3.35 0.93 -8.96
C VAL A 18 -1.83 0.88 -9.05
N GLY A 19 -1.27 -0.33 -9.10
CA GLY A 19 0.16 -0.54 -9.20
C GLY A 19 0.95 -0.28 -7.91
N LEU A 20 2.27 -0.42 -8.03
CA LEU A 20 3.24 -0.07 -7.00
C LEU A 20 3.96 1.25 -7.39
N PRO A 21 3.89 2.31 -6.56
CA PRO A 21 4.49 3.61 -6.84
C PRO A 21 6.00 3.61 -6.59
N TYR A 22 6.73 2.83 -7.39
CA TYR A 22 8.19 2.79 -7.31
C TYR A 22 8.80 4.12 -7.78
N PRO A 23 9.85 4.61 -7.09
CA PRO A 23 10.54 5.81 -7.52
C PRO A 23 11.30 5.54 -8.83
N ASN A 24 11.50 6.59 -9.62
CA ASN A 24 12.19 6.51 -10.91
C ASN A 24 13.64 6.01 -10.72
N LYS A 25 13.97 4.84 -11.26
CA LYS A 25 15.33 4.26 -11.18
C LYS A 25 16.39 5.09 -11.92
N ASN A 26 15.98 5.96 -12.83
CA ASN A 26 16.88 6.80 -13.61
C ASN A 26 17.19 8.15 -12.91
N ASP A 27 16.64 8.39 -11.71
CA ASP A 27 17.02 9.55 -10.91
C ASP A 27 18.49 9.42 -10.45
N PRO A 28 19.39 10.35 -10.84
CA PRO A 28 20.81 10.28 -10.48
C PRO A 28 21.05 10.24 -8.96
N LEU A 29 20.23 10.95 -8.17
CA LEU A 29 20.35 10.95 -6.71
C LEU A 29 20.01 9.58 -6.13
N LEU A 30 18.98 8.93 -6.67
CA LEU A 30 18.60 7.59 -6.26
C LEU A 30 19.68 6.58 -6.66
N GLN A 31 20.22 6.66 -7.88
CA GLN A 31 21.28 5.76 -8.34
C GLN A 31 22.52 5.85 -7.46
N GLU A 32 22.98 7.07 -7.15
CA GLU A 32 24.14 7.26 -6.29
C GLU A 32 23.87 6.75 -4.87
N LYS A 33 22.65 6.98 -4.35
CA LYS A 33 22.25 6.45 -3.04
C LYS A 33 22.26 4.93 -3.01
N LEU A 34 21.72 4.27 -4.03
CA LEU A 34 21.68 2.82 -4.15
C LEU A 34 23.09 2.23 -4.30
N LYS A 35 23.95 2.89 -5.09
CA LYS A 35 25.37 2.53 -5.24
C LYS A 35 26.10 2.61 -3.89
N TYR A 36 25.97 3.72 -3.18
CA TYR A 36 26.54 3.89 -1.85
C TYR A 36 26.07 2.80 -0.87
N LEU A 37 24.77 2.47 -0.86
CA LEU A 37 24.22 1.41 0.00
C LEU A 37 24.75 0.02 -0.37
N THR A 38 25.03 -0.22 -1.64
CA THR A 38 25.62 -1.46 -2.14
C THR A 38 27.09 -1.58 -1.72
N GLU A 39 27.85 -0.49 -1.79
CA GLU A 39 29.29 -0.47 -1.48
C GLU A 39 29.60 -0.45 0.02
N THR A 40 28.78 0.26 0.81
CA THR A 40 29.07 0.51 2.24
C THR A 40 28.80 -0.71 3.13
N LYS A 41 27.93 -1.63 2.70
CA LYS A 41 27.54 -2.81 3.50
C LYS A 41 27.61 -4.10 2.68
N SER A 42 28.81 -4.46 2.23
CA SER A 42 29.08 -5.71 1.50
C SER A 42 28.53 -6.97 2.19
N ASN A 43 28.32 -6.95 3.51
CA ASN A 43 27.77 -8.08 4.28
C ASN A 43 26.23 -8.17 4.29
N GLN A 44 25.49 -7.20 3.72
CA GLN A 44 24.03 -7.23 3.60
C GLN A 44 23.63 -7.22 2.12
N GLU A 45 23.58 -8.40 1.51
CA GLU A 45 23.39 -8.61 0.06
C GLU A 45 22.10 -8.02 -0.55
N ASN A 46 21.21 -7.37 0.21
CA ASN A 46 19.93 -6.86 -0.30
C ASN A 46 19.57 -5.44 0.14
N LEU A 47 20.46 -4.70 0.81
CA LEU A 47 20.12 -3.41 1.42
C LEU A 47 19.60 -2.37 0.39
N ALA A 48 20.25 -2.28 -0.77
CA ALA A 48 19.82 -1.35 -1.82
C ALA A 48 18.44 -1.70 -2.39
N SER A 49 18.20 -3.00 -2.66
CA SER A 49 16.88 -3.48 -3.11
C SER A 49 15.81 -3.22 -2.05
N GLU A 50 16.11 -3.48 -0.79
CA GLU A 50 15.17 -3.28 0.31
C GLU A 50 14.85 -1.80 0.50
N TYR A 51 15.84 -0.93 0.39
CA TYR A 51 15.66 0.52 0.45
C TYR A 51 14.71 1.00 -0.66
N TYR A 52 14.92 0.53 -1.90
CA TYR A 52 14.08 0.87 -3.05
C TYR A 52 12.62 0.42 -2.87
N GLU A 53 12.41 -0.79 -2.35
CA GLU A 53 11.07 -1.30 -2.02
C GLU A 53 10.42 -0.55 -0.86
N ASN A 54 11.19 -0.23 0.18
CA ASN A 54 10.70 0.54 1.33
C ASN A 54 10.25 1.94 0.91
N MET A 55 10.90 2.57 -0.08
CA MET A 55 10.42 3.83 -0.65
C MET A 55 9.04 3.67 -1.30
N CYS A 56 8.84 2.61 -2.08
CA CYS A 56 7.56 2.32 -2.69
C CYS A 56 6.47 2.08 -1.64
N MET A 57 6.75 1.21 -0.66
CA MET A 57 5.79 0.85 0.37
C MET A 57 5.48 2.00 1.34
N LYS A 58 6.41 2.94 1.55
CA LYS A 58 6.12 4.19 2.26
C LYS A 58 5.01 4.98 1.56
N ALA A 59 5.06 5.11 0.23
CA ALA A 59 4.03 5.83 -0.52
C ALA A 59 2.67 5.11 -0.52
N VAL A 60 2.68 3.77 -0.61
CA VAL A 60 1.48 2.94 -0.47
C VAL A 60 0.86 3.13 0.92
N ASN A 61 1.66 2.95 1.97
CA ASN A 61 1.19 3.00 3.36
C ASN A 61 0.73 4.41 3.76
N GLN A 62 1.36 5.45 3.22
CA GLN A 62 0.85 6.83 3.36
C GLN A 62 -0.53 6.97 2.72
N SER A 63 -0.74 6.44 1.52
CA SER A 63 -2.02 6.53 0.82
C SER A 63 -3.13 5.79 1.57
N ILE A 64 -2.82 4.60 2.10
CA ILE A 64 -3.72 3.81 2.95
C ILE A 64 -4.06 4.55 4.25
N GLY A 65 -3.06 5.12 4.92
CA GLY A 65 -3.25 5.85 6.18
C GLY A 65 -4.18 7.07 6.05
N ARG A 66 -4.42 7.57 4.83
CA ARG A 66 -5.37 8.68 4.62
C ARG A 66 -6.83 8.26 4.62
N SER A 67 -7.14 7.00 4.32
CA SER A 67 -8.53 6.54 4.24
C SER A 67 -9.09 6.03 5.56
N ILE A 68 -8.24 5.80 6.55
CA ILE A 68 -8.63 5.39 7.90
C ILE A 68 -8.01 6.37 8.89
N ARG A 69 -8.82 7.32 9.37
CA ARG A 69 -8.35 8.52 10.07
C ARG A 69 -8.47 8.42 11.59
N HIS A 70 -9.34 7.56 12.10
CA HIS A 70 -9.55 7.34 13.54
C HIS A 70 -10.09 5.94 13.83
N ARG A 71 -10.17 5.58 15.12
CA ARG A 71 -10.55 4.23 15.59
C ARG A 71 -11.94 3.72 15.16
N ASN A 72 -12.84 4.62 14.77
CA ASN A 72 -14.19 4.29 14.33
C ASN A 72 -14.36 4.47 12.82
N ASP A 73 -13.28 4.82 12.12
CA ASP A 73 -13.30 5.03 10.67
C ASP A 73 -13.20 3.70 9.95
N TYR A 74 -13.80 3.61 8.76
CA TYR A 74 -13.75 2.41 7.95
C TYR A 74 -13.65 2.75 6.47
N SER A 75 -12.87 1.94 5.76
CA SER A 75 -12.67 2.04 4.33
C SER A 75 -12.32 0.68 3.75
N THR A 76 -12.56 0.49 2.47
CA THR A 76 -12.06 -0.66 1.71
C THR A 76 -10.84 -0.21 0.90
N ILE A 77 -9.82 -1.06 0.83
CA ILE A 77 -8.61 -0.81 0.05
C ILE A 77 -8.49 -1.91 -0.99
N LEU A 78 -8.53 -1.53 -2.26
CA LEU A 78 -8.35 -2.44 -3.39
C LEU A 78 -6.92 -2.31 -3.91
N LEU A 79 -6.12 -3.36 -3.75
CA LEU A 79 -4.73 -3.43 -4.21
C LEU A 79 -4.71 -4.07 -5.61
N LEU A 80 -4.58 -3.25 -6.66
CA LEU A 80 -4.63 -3.68 -8.05
C LEU A 80 -3.21 -3.79 -8.64
N ASP A 81 -2.47 -4.79 -8.18
CA ASP A 81 -1.20 -5.22 -8.75
C ASP A 81 -0.89 -6.66 -8.28
N GLU A 82 -0.47 -7.54 -9.19
CA GLU A 82 -0.12 -8.92 -8.84
C GLU A 82 0.98 -8.99 -7.77
N ARG A 83 1.89 -8.01 -7.74
CA ARG A 83 3.03 -7.97 -6.83
C ARG A 83 2.61 -7.88 -5.37
N PHE A 84 1.40 -7.41 -5.06
CA PHE A 84 0.89 -7.43 -3.69
C PHE A 84 0.65 -8.85 -3.15
N HIS A 85 0.53 -9.87 -4.00
CA HIS A 85 0.46 -11.28 -3.58
C HIS A 85 1.82 -11.83 -3.12
N SER A 86 2.93 -11.15 -3.47
CA SER A 86 4.25 -11.57 -3.01
C SER A 86 4.42 -11.29 -1.52
N GLN A 87 4.88 -12.30 -0.76
CA GLN A 87 5.20 -12.15 0.66
C GLN A 87 6.19 -11.00 0.92
N LYS A 88 7.08 -10.70 -0.03
CA LYS A 88 8.05 -9.60 0.07
C LYS A 88 7.37 -8.23 0.14
N ILE A 89 6.23 -8.06 -0.53
CA ILE A 89 5.48 -6.81 -0.60
C ILE A 89 4.39 -6.79 0.47
N SER A 90 3.61 -7.87 0.62
CA SER A 90 2.52 -7.94 1.60
C SER A 90 3.02 -7.78 3.04
N SER A 91 4.18 -8.35 3.38
CA SER A 91 4.79 -8.19 4.71
C SER A 91 5.23 -6.76 5.05
N LYS A 92 5.35 -5.88 4.04
CA LYS A 92 5.69 -4.45 4.22
C LYS A 92 4.44 -3.57 4.41
N LEU A 93 3.23 -4.13 4.31
CA LEU A 93 2.00 -3.46 4.72
C LEU A 93 1.93 -3.38 6.26
N PRO A 94 1.17 -2.45 6.85
CA PRO A 94 0.93 -2.44 8.29
C PRO A 94 0.25 -3.72 8.76
N GLN A 95 0.58 -4.22 9.96
CA GLN A 95 0.05 -5.49 10.48
C GLN A 95 -1.49 -5.56 10.44
N TRP A 96 -2.16 -4.48 10.84
CA TRP A 96 -3.63 -4.41 10.84
C TRP A 96 -4.26 -4.50 9.44
N ILE A 97 -3.53 -4.15 8.37
CA ILE A 97 -3.94 -4.41 6.99
C ILE A 97 -3.68 -5.88 6.63
N GLN A 98 -2.51 -6.42 7.00
CA GLN A 98 -2.16 -7.81 6.70
C GLN A 98 -3.21 -8.78 7.28
N ASP A 99 -3.69 -8.52 8.50
CA ASP A 99 -4.70 -9.34 9.18
C ASP A 99 -6.08 -9.32 8.48
N THR A 100 -6.33 -8.34 7.62
CA THR A 100 -7.60 -8.16 6.90
C THR A 100 -7.49 -8.35 5.39
N LEU A 101 -6.28 -8.67 4.90
CA LEU A 101 -6.00 -8.87 3.49
C LEU A 101 -6.78 -10.10 2.97
N LYS A 102 -7.48 -9.92 1.85
CA LYS A 102 -8.25 -10.97 1.20
C LYS A 102 -7.89 -11.03 -0.27
N GLU A 103 -7.56 -12.22 -0.73
CA GLU A 103 -7.34 -12.50 -2.15
C GLU A 103 -8.68 -12.87 -2.79
N GLU A 104 -9.03 -12.12 -3.82
CA GLU A 104 -10.28 -12.32 -4.56
C GLU A 104 -9.92 -12.58 -6.03
N PRO A 105 -10.19 -13.79 -6.56
CA PRO A 105 -9.68 -14.20 -7.87
C PRO A 105 -10.39 -13.52 -9.04
N THR A 106 -11.55 -12.90 -8.79
CA THR A 106 -12.38 -12.31 -9.85
C THR A 106 -12.93 -10.97 -9.41
N PHE A 107 -13.16 -10.08 -10.37
CA PHE A 107 -13.85 -8.81 -10.13
C PHE A 107 -15.21 -8.99 -9.45
N GLY A 108 -15.96 -10.02 -9.84
CA GLY A 108 -17.29 -10.30 -9.28
C GLY A 108 -17.24 -10.71 -7.80
N SER A 109 -16.24 -11.49 -7.39
CA SER A 109 -16.06 -11.87 -5.99
C SER A 109 -15.57 -10.68 -5.15
N THR A 110 -14.63 -9.89 -5.66
CA THR A 110 -14.20 -8.62 -5.04
C THR A 110 -15.38 -7.67 -4.80
N LEU A 111 -16.20 -7.42 -5.83
CA LEU A 111 -17.34 -6.52 -5.73
C LEU A 111 -18.38 -6.99 -4.70
N ARG A 112 -18.60 -8.32 -4.63
CA ARG A 112 -19.47 -8.93 -3.62
C ARG A 112 -18.93 -8.71 -2.21
N SER A 113 -17.63 -8.92 -2.00
CA SER A 113 -16.96 -8.72 -0.71
C SER A 113 -17.02 -7.26 -0.25
N VAL A 114 -16.75 -6.32 -1.14
CA VAL A 114 -16.89 -4.87 -0.88
C VAL A 114 -18.33 -4.53 -0.49
N ARG A 115 -19.33 -4.99 -1.26
CA ARG A 115 -20.75 -4.75 -0.96
C ARG A 115 -21.15 -5.29 0.41
N ASN A 116 -20.73 -6.51 0.73
CA ASN A 116 -21.06 -7.16 2.00
C ASN A 116 -20.44 -6.41 3.18
N PHE A 117 -19.18 -5.95 3.05
CA PHE A 117 -18.52 -5.12 4.05
C PHE A 117 -19.33 -3.85 4.34
N PHE A 118 -19.71 -3.07 3.32
CA PHE A 118 -20.48 -1.85 3.53
C PHE A 118 -21.89 -2.09 4.06
N ARG A 119 -22.55 -3.21 3.72
CA ARG A 119 -23.82 -3.60 4.32
C ARG A 119 -23.68 -3.83 5.82
N SER A 120 -22.70 -4.63 6.24
CA SER A 120 -22.48 -4.90 7.67
C SER A 120 -22.18 -3.64 8.49
N ARG A 121 -21.57 -2.61 7.88
CA ARG A 121 -21.25 -1.34 8.54
C ARG A 121 -22.40 -0.33 8.57
N ARG A 122 -23.46 -0.54 7.78
CA ARG A 122 -24.69 0.27 7.82
C ARG A 122 -25.71 -0.24 8.83
N GLU A 123 -25.60 -1.52 9.21
CA GLU A 123 -26.47 -2.19 10.17
C GLU A 123 -25.97 -2.08 11.62
N THR A 124 -24.82 -1.42 11.84
CA THR A 124 -24.25 -1.12 13.17
C THR A 124 -24.33 0.38 13.44
#